data_AF-Q9VHG6-F1
#
_entry.id   AF-Q9VHG6-F1
#
_cell.length_a   1.000
_cell.length_b   1.000
_cell.length_c   1.000
_cell.angle_alpha   90.00
_cell.angle_beta   90.00
_cell.angle_gamma   90.00
#
_symmetry.space_group_name_H-M   'P 1'
#
loop_
_entity.id
_entity.type
_entity.pdbx_description
1 polymer ?
#
loop_
_entity_poly.entity_id
_entity_poly.type
_entity_poly.pdbx_seq_one_letter_code
_entity_poly.pdbx_strand_id
1 'polypeptide(L)'
;MSQAKKAKRPSGLSKDETWKKLGFLPAFKGGKDGEPKKYRALCTHCRKCQSNTSIDRLIIHRKSCLKFREDLTAEFGIKVEATDAAPAEQSSSGSTIDFTSNILLDKLIDEDDSSARNQESNLVSYLTDLDQLVIPSSDANRLQKDLIKAETEYLVVKSEYFTKMNEISELKRTVTLLEAKKTQLEIAKLRAECE
;
A
#
# COMPACT_ATOMS: atom_id res chain seq x y z
N MET A 1 -26.67 16.00 13.87
CA MET A 1 -25.78 17.17 13.68
C MET A 1 -24.33 16.68 13.73
N SER A 2 -23.67 16.59 12.58
CA SER A 2 -22.26 16.21 12.45
C SER A 2 -21.33 17.34 12.89
N GLN A 3 -20.26 17.02 13.59
CA GLN A 3 -19.00 17.78 13.53
C GLN A 3 -17.82 16.80 13.53
N ALA A 4 -17.44 16.33 12.34
CA ALA A 4 -16.18 15.63 12.14
C ALA A 4 -15.04 16.63 12.45
N LYS A 5 -14.26 16.32 13.49
CA LYS A 5 -13.11 17.12 13.94
C LYS A 5 -12.08 17.20 12.80
N LYS A 6 -12.06 18.31 12.07
CA LYS A 6 -10.96 18.65 11.15
C LYS A 6 -9.65 18.62 11.94
N ALA A 7 -8.74 17.73 11.53
CA ALA A 7 -7.39 17.67 12.06
C ALA A 7 -6.76 19.08 12.05
N LYS A 8 -6.42 19.56 13.25
CA LYS A 8 -5.75 20.84 13.44
C LYS A 8 -4.38 20.78 12.74
N ARG A 9 -4.22 21.57 11.68
CA ARG A 9 -2.91 21.83 11.09
C ARG A 9 -1.99 22.44 12.16
N PRO A 10 -0.70 22.10 12.20
CA PRO A 10 0.24 22.82 13.04
C PRO A 10 0.21 24.30 12.64
N SER A 11 0.03 25.12 13.66
CA SER A 11 -0.09 26.58 13.65
C SER A 11 0.65 27.27 12.49
N GLY A 12 -0.10 28.00 11.67
CA GLY A 12 0.41 29.17 10.93
C GLY A 12 1.25 28.96 9.66
N LEU A 13 1.65 27.75 9.27
CA LEU A 13 2.46 27.60 8.04
C LEU A 13 1.60 27.73 6.78
N SER A 14 2.11 28.50 5.81
CA SER A 14 1.48 28.61 4.50
C SER A 14 1.49 27.24 3.79
N LYS A 15 0.55 27.06 2.85
CA LYS A 15 0.45 25.80 2.07
C LYS A 15 1.76 25.49 1.35
N ASP A 16 2.41 26.52 0.81
CA ASP A 16 3.65 26.42 0.06
C ASP A 16 4.84 26.05 0.95
N GLU A 17 4.92 26.57 2.17
CA GLU A 17 5.94 26.17 3.15
C GLU A 17 5.77 24.71 3.57
N THR A 18 4.52 24.27 3.77
CA THR A 18 4.22 22.86 4.11
C THR A 18 4.71 21.93 3.00
N TRP A 19 4.46 22.30 1.74
CA TRP A 19 4.95 21.54 0.59
C TRP A 19 6.47 21.53 0.51
N LYS A 20 7.11 22.69 0.72
CA LYS A 20 8.56 22.80 0.72
C LYS A 20 9.20 21.88 1.77
N LYS A 21 8.62 21.80 2.97
CA LYS A 21 9.05 20.86 4.03
C LYS A 21 8.88 19.39 3.61
N LEU A 22 7.80 19.04 2.92
CA LEU A 22 7.57 17.68 2.39
C LEU A 22 8.46 17.33 1.18
N GLY A 23 9.26 18.26 0.66
CA GLY A 23 10.08 18.07 -0.54
C GLY A 23 9.30 18.30 -1.85
N PHE A 24 8.37 19.24 -1.85
CA PHE A 24 7.60 19.64 -3.03
C PHE A 24 7.72 21.14 -3.32
N LEU A 25 7.79 21.50 -4.60
CA LEU A 25 7.74 22.88 -5.06
C LEU A 25 6.35 23.21 -5.63
N PRO A 26 5.81 24.40 -5.36
CA PRO A 26 4.60 24.85 -6.03
C PRO A 26 4.89 25.06 -7.51
N ALA A 27 4.08 24.44 -8.36
CA ALA A 27 4.12 24.58 -9.80
C ALA A 27 2.78 25.11 -10.27
N PHE A 28 2.79 26.32 -10.81
CA PHE A 28 1.63 26.93 -11.42
C PHE A 28 1.66 26.61 -12.91
N LYS A 29 0.73 25.78 -13.38
CA LYS A 29 0.45 25.75 -14.82
C LYS A 29 -0.46 26.93 -15.10
N GLY A 30 0.06 27.96 -15.76
CA GLY A 30 -0.77 29.03 -16.31
C GLY A 30 -1.84 28.38 -17.19
N GLY A 31 -3.11 28.58 -16.87
CA GLY A 31 -4.17 28.27 -17.82
C GLY A 31 -3.95 29.14 -19.05
N LYS A 32 -4.04 28.57 -20.25
CA LYS A 32 -4.28 29.39 -21.44
C LYS A 32 -5.67 30.01 -21.26
N ASP A 33 -5.76 31.32 -21.50
CA ASP A 33 -6.95 32.16 -21.63
C ASP A 33 -8.17 31.72 -20.79
N GLY A 34 -8.27 32.29 -19.58
CA GLY A 34 -9.50 32.27 -18.78
C GLY A 34 -9.69 31.09 -17.82
N GLU A 35 -8.88 30.03 -17.89
CA GLU A 35 -8.97 28.96 -16.88
C GLU A 35 -8.28 29.31 -15.55
N PRO A 36 -8.88 28.95 -14.40
CA PRO A 36 -8.26 29.18 -13.10
C PRO A 36 -6.92 28.45 -12.99
N LYS A 37 -5.90 29.15 -12.46
CA LYS A 37 -4.55 28.62 -12.23
C LYS A 37 -4.63 27.35 -11.38
N LYS A 38 -4.42 26.18 -11.99
CA LYS A 38 -4.42 24.89 -11.28
C LYS A 38 -3.11 24.75 -10.51
N TYR A 39 -3.19 24.84 -9.18
CA TYR A 39 -2.08 24.57 -8.27
C TYR A 39 -1.62 23.12 -8.43
N ARG A 40 -0.34 22.92 -8.74
CA ARG A 40 0.30 21.59 -8.76
C ARG A 40 1.49 21.59 -7.81
N ALA A 41 1.82 20.42 -7.30
CA ALA A 41 3.02 20.20 -6.50
C ALA A 41 4.01 19.33 -7.29
N LEU A 42 5.25 19.78 -7.42
CA LEU A 42 6.33 19.03 -8.06
C LEU A 42 7.19 18.38 -6.98
N CYS A 43 7.33 17.07 -7.00
CA CYS A 43 8.31 16.39 -6.15
C CYS A 43 9.73 16.80 -6.57
N THR A 44 10.56 17.27 -5.63
CA THR A 44 11.94 17.67 -5.93
C THR A 44 12.82 16.50 -6.38
N HIS A 45 12.48 15.28 -5.94
CA HIS A 45 13.26 14.07 -6.23
C HIS A 45 12.88 13.44 -7.56
N CYS A 46 11.62 13.04 -7.74
CA CYS A 46 11.20 12.36 -8.97
C CYS A 46 10.72 13.30 -10.08
N ARG A 47 10.57 14.62 -9.79
CA ARG A 47 10.02 15.63 -10.71
C ARG A 47 8.63 15.31 -11.25
N LYS A 48 7.91 14.34 -10.68
CA LYS A 48 6.50 14.06 -11.03
C LYS A 48 5.61 15.18 -10.52
N CYS A 49 4.70 15.65 -11.38
CA CYS A 49 3.64 16.59 -11.04
C CYS A 49 2.49 15.86 -10.33
N GLN A 50 2.12 16.33 -9.14
CA GLN A 50 0.88 15.96 -8.47
C GLN A 50 -0.18 17.04 -8.74
N SER A 51 -1.28 16.65 -9.38
CA SER A 51 -2.45 17.52 -9.58
C SER A 51 -3.26 17.68 -8.28
N ASN A 52 -3.35 16.62 -7.50
CA ASN A 52 -3.94 16.65 -6.17
C ASN A 52 -2.87 16.98 -5.13
N THR A 53 -3.09 18.05 -4.39
CA THR A 53 -2.09 18.65 -3.49
C THR A 53 -2.47 18.56 -2.01
N SER A 54 -3.34 17.61 -1.65
CA SER A 54 -3.60 17.31 -0.24
C SER A 54 -2.34 16.76 0.43
N ILE A 55 -2.13 17.12 1.69
CA ILE A 55 -0.93 16.73 2.46
C ILE A 55 -0.80 15.20 2.47
N ASP A 56 -1.90 14.47 2.70
CA ASP A 56 -1.91 13.01 2.73
C ASP A 56 -1.41 12.39 1.41
N ARG A 57 -1.85 12.93 0.26
CA ARG A 57 -1.41 12.44 -1.06
C ARG A 57 0.06 12.72 -1.31
N LEU A 58 0.57 13.86 -0.84
CA LEU A 58 1.99 14.20 -0.93
C LEU A 58 2.84 13.29 -0.04
N ILE A 59 2.36 12.94 1.16
CA ILE A 59 3.02 11.97 2.06
C ILE A 59 3.04 10.58 1.43
N ILE A 60 1.91 10.09 0.88
CA ILE A 60 1.87 8.80 0.17
C ILE A 60 2.85 8.79 -1.00
N HIS A 61 2.92 9.88 -1.76
CA HIS A 61 3.92 10.01 -2.81
C HIS A 61 5.34 9.93 -2.26
N ARG A 62 5.62 10.58 -1.13
CA ARG A 62 6.93 10.51 -0.46
C ARG A 62 7.30 9.09 -0.03
N LYS A 63 6.36 8.35 0.56
CA LYS A 63 6.56 6.93 0.93
C LYS A 63 6.81 6.03 -0.28
N SER A 64 6.15 6.31 -1.41
CA SER A 64 6.25 5.51 -2.63
C SER A 64 7.25 6.05 -3.65
N CYS A 65 7.93 7.18 -3.37
CA CYS A 65 8.78 7.84 -4.36
C CYS A 65 9.97 6.94 -4.71
N LEU A 66 10.10 6.61 -6.00
CA LEU A 66 11.14 5.70 -6.49
C LEU A 66 12.58 6.21 -6.25
N LYS A 67 12.75 7.53 -6.10
CA LYS A 67 14.08 8.15 -5.95
C LYS A 67 14.45 8.52 -4.51
N PHE A 68 13.48 8.65 -3.61
CA PHE A 68 13.75 8.99 -2.21
C PHE A 68 12.54 8.67 -1.33
N ARG A 69 12.65 7.60 -0.53
CA ARG A 69 11.60 7.14 0.39
C ARG A 69 11.91 7.60 1.81
N GLU A 70 11.06 8.46 2.34
CA GLU A 70 11.13 8.92 3.72
C GLU A 70 9.72 9.01 4.28
N ASP A 71 9.52 8.52 5.50
CA ASP A 71 8.23 8.51 6.17
C ASP A 71 8.08 9.72 7.11
N LEU A 72 7.52 10.80 6.57
CA LEU A 72 7.24 12.05 7.30
C LEU A 72 5.88 12.04 8.03
N THR A 73 5.26 10.86 8.20
CA THR A 73 3.95 10.76 8.89
C THR A 73 4.04 11.24 10.34
N ALA A 74 5.19 10.99 10.99
CA ALA A 74 5.45 11.44 12.36
C ALA A 74 5.55 12.98 12.46
N GLU A 75 6.20 13.64 11.50
CA GLU A 75 6.43 15.09 11.54
C GLU A 75 5.18 15.92 11.30
N PHE A 76 4.24 15.41 10.50
CA PHE A 76 3.00 16.13 10.17
C PHE A 76 1.78 15.67 10.99
N GLY A 77 1.97 14.77 11.95
CA GLY A 77 0.94 14.37 12.91
C GLY A 77 -0.33 13.81 12.28
N ILE A 78 -0.24 13.33 11.03
CA ILE A 78 -1.36 12.67 10.38
C ILE A 78 -1.40 11.28 10.98
N LYS A 79 -2.22 11.16 12.02
CA LYS A 79 -2.74 9.91 12.53
C LYS A 79 -3.48 9.27 11.35
N VAL A 80 -2.76 8.53 10.52
CA VAL A 80 -3.36 7.54 9.65
C VAL A 80 -3.96 6.56 10.63
N GLU A 81 -5.23 6.78 11.00
CA GLU A 81 -6.04 5.71 11.51
C GLU A 81 -5.93 4.63 10.44
N ALA A 82 -5.12 3.64 10.76
CA ALA A 82 -5.09 2.37 10.09
C ALA A 82 -6.51 1.83 10.27
N THR A 83 -7.42 2.28 9.40
CA THR A 83 -8.59 1.50 9.06
C THR A 83 -8.05 0.15 8.69
N ASP A 84 -8.32 -0.80 9.58
CA ASP A 84 -8.35 -2.23 9.38
C ASP A 84 -9.07 -2.52 8.06
N ALA A 85 -8.35 -2.36 6.97
CA ALA A 85 -8.64 -3.01 5.72
C ALA A 85 -7.61 -4.12 5.65
N ALA A 86 -8.05 -5.28 6.13
CA ALA A 86 -7.53 -6.56 5.69
C ALA A 86 -7.14 -6.44 4.20
N PRO A 87 -5.99 -6.98 3.78
CA PRO A 87 -5.76 -7.22 2.37
C PRO A 87 -6.79 -8.26 1.94
N ALA A 88 -7.97 -7.80 1.57
CA ALA A 88 -8.76 -8.47 0.56
C ALA A 88 -7.81 -8.68 -0.59
N GLU A 89 -7.63 -9.94 -0.93
CA GLU A 89 -6.90 -10.46 -2.06
C GLU A 89 -7.28 -9.66 -3.31
N GLN A 90 -6.54 -8.59 -3.58
CA GLN A 90 -6.55 -7.96 -4.89
C GLN A 90 -5.42 -8.60 -5.66
N SER A 91 -5.79 -9.76 -6.21
CA SER A 91 -5.48 -10.16 -7.58
C SER A 91 -5.61 -8.94 -8.49
N SER A 92 -4.58 -8.09 -8.52
CA SER A 92 -4.43 -7.03 -9.50
C SER A 92 -3.92 -7.65 -10.79
N SER A 93 -4.75 -8.52 -11.36
CA SER A 93 -4.79 -8.82 -12.79
C SER A 93 -5.31 -7.57 -13.51
N GLY A 94 -4.49 -6.53 -13.55
CA GLY A 94 -4.73 -5.34 -14.37
C GLY A 94 -4.30 -5.62 -15.80
N SER A 95 -5.00 -6.51 -16.49
CA SER A 95 -4.96 -6.61 -17.95
C SER A 95 -6.33 -6.19 -18.45
N THR A 96 -6.38 -5.04 -19.09
CA THR A 96 -7.56 -4.46 -19.71
C THR A 96 -7.99 -5.32 -20.90
N ILE A 97 -8.76 -6.39 -20.66
CA ILE A 97 -9.34 -7.23 -21.71
C ILE A 97 -10.84 -7.45 -21.44
N ASP A 98 -11.57 -6.36 -21.21
CA ASP A 98 -13.04 -6.41 -21.15
C ASP A 98 -13.58 -5.36 -22.13
N PHE A 99 -13.62 -5.76 -23.40
CA PHE A 99 -14.64 -5.36 -24.39
C PHE A 99 -14.46 -6.14 -25.71
N THR A 100 -13.26 -6.68 -25.97
CA THR A 100 -12.97 -7.46 -27.20
C THR A 100 -13.37 -8.94 -27.09
N SER A 101 -13.31 -9.54 -25.89
CA SER A 101 -13.55 -10.98 -25.69
C SER A 101 -14.98 -11.41 -26.01
N ASN A 102 -15.99 -10.57 -25.75
CA ASN A 102 -17.38 -10.92 -26.08
C ASN A 102 -17.65 -10.92 -27.59
N ILE A 103 -16.94 -10.10 -28.36
CA ILE A 103 -17.08 -10.08 -29.84
C ILE A 103 -16.38 -11.31 -30.45
N LEU A 104 -15.27 -11.75 -29.85
CA LEU A 104 -14.57 -12.95 -30.31
C LEU A 104 -15.34 -14.24 -29.99
N LEU A 105 -15.98 -14.32 -28.82
CA LEU A 105 -16.74 -15.50 -28.43
C LEU A 105 -17.97 -15.71 -29.31
N ASP A 106 -18.69 -14.63 -29.67
CA ASP A 106 -19.85 -14.70 -30.56
C ASP A 106 -19.45 -15.15 -31.98
N LYS A 107 -18.28 -14.71 -32.45
CA LYS A 107 -17.71 -15.16 -33.75
C LYS A 107 -17.26 -16.61 -33.76
N LEU A 108 -16.84 -17.16 -32.61
CA LEU A 108 -16.37 -18.54 -32.50
C LEU A 108 -17.53 -19.55 -32.48
N ILE A 109 -18.73 -19.13 -32.05
CA ILE A 109 -19.91 -20.00 -32.07
C ILE A 109 -20.43 -20.19 -33.50
N ASP A 110 -20.38 -19.14 -34.33
CA ASP A 110 -20.86 -19.21 -35.72
C ASP A 110 -19.96 -20.03 -36.66
N GLU A 111 -18.67 -20.24 -36.33
CA GLU A 111 -17.74 -21.01 -37.18
C GLU A 111 -17.64 -22.51 -36.82
N ASP A 112 -18.26 -22.98 -35.73
CA ASP A 112 -18.07 -24.37 -35.24
C ASP A 112 -18.87 -25.43 -36.03
N ASP A 113 -19.89 -25.06 -36.82
CA ASP A 113 -20.74 -26.04 -37.51
C ASP A 113 -20.19 -26.53 -38.86
N SER A 114 -19.02 -26.04 -39.32
CA SER A 114 -18.54 -26.30 -40.70
C SER A 114 -17.23 -27.09 -40.83
N SER A 115 -16.68 -27.72 -39.78
CA SER A 115 -15.43 -28.50 -39.93
C SER A 115 -15.27 -29.70 -38.99
N ALA A 116 -16.26 -30.59 -38.96
CA ALA A 116 -16.23 -31.83 -38.17
C ALA A 116 -15.22 -32.92 -38.64
N ARG A 117 -14.37 -32.68 -39.65
CA ARG A 117 -13.46 -33.72 -40.18
C ARG A 117 -11.96 -33.51 -39.93
N ASN A 118 -11.56 -32.42 -39.29
CA ASN A 118 -10.13 -32.13 -38.98
C ASN A 118 -9.87 -31.83 -37.50
N GLN A 119 -10.85 -31.96 -36.61
CA GLN A 119 -10.65 -31.69 -35.17
C GLN A 119 -9.82 -32.77 -34.46
N GLU A 120 -9.97 -34.06 -34.82
CA GLU A 120 -9.27 -35.15 -34.12
C GLU A 120 -7.74 -35.07 -34.27
N SER A 121 -7.24 -34.77 -35.47
CA SER A 121 -5.82 -34.59 -35.74
C SER A 121 -5.24 -33.35 -35.07
N ASN A 122 -6.02 -32.26 -35.00
CA ASN A 122 -5.63 -31.04 -34.29
C ASN A 122 -5.58 -31.27 -32.77
N LEU A 123 -6.56 -31.99 -32.20
CA LEU A 123 -6.60 -32.35 -30.78
C LEU A 123 -5.43 -33.25 -30.35
N VAL A 124 -5.08 -34.26 -31.15
CA VAL A 124 -3.94 -35.13 -30.86
C VAL A 124 -2.62 -34.36 -30.94
N SER A 125 -2.47 -33.44 -31.90
CA SER A 125 -1.32 -32.53 -31.95
C SER A 125 -1.26 -31.64 -30.71
N TYR A 126 -2.37 -31.02 -30.33
CA TYR A 126 -2.46 -30.19 -29.13
C TYR A 126 -2.13 -30.96 -27.85
N LEU A 127 -2.62 -32.20 -27.72
CA LEU A 127 -2.29 -33.06 -26.57
C LEU A 127 -0.81 -33.44 -26.55
N THR A 128 -0.21 -33.70 -27.72
CA THR A 128 1.23 -34.02 -27.83
C THR A 128 2.10 -32.80 -27.51
N ASP A 129 1.68 -31.61 -27.95
CA ASP A 129 2.35 -30.34 -27.62
C ASP A 129 2.21 -30.03 -26.13
N LEU A 130 1.06 -30.32 -25.51
CA LEU A 130 0.85 -30.21 -24.06
C LEU A 130 1.70 -31.20 -23.26
N ASP A 131 1.89 -32.42 -23.75
CA ASP A 131 2.73 -33.43 -23.10
C ASP A 131 4.23 -33.07 -23.19
N GLN A 132 4.65 -32.37 -24.26
CA GLN A 132 5.99 -31.76 -24.34
C GLN A 132 6.14 -30.50 -23.47
N LEU A 133 5.03 -29.80 -23.19
CA LEU A 133 4.97 -28.69 -22.25
C LEU A 133 4.89 -29.14 -20.78
N VAL A 134 4.89 -30.46 -20.50
CA VAL A 134 5.11 -30.99 -19.15
C VAL A 134 6.39 -30.37 -18.62
N ILE A 135 6.19 -29.42 -17.71
CA ILE A 135 7.18 -28.44 -17.23
C ILE A 135 8.51 -29.17 -17.01
N PRO A 136 9.61 -28.74 -17.66
CA PRO A 136 10.89 -29.40 -17.48
C PRO A 136 11.20 -29.44 -15.98
N SER A 137 11.54 -30.61 -15.46
CA SER A 137 11.70 -30.86 -14.02
C SER A 137 12.65 -29.87 -13.32
N SER A 138 13.53 -29.19 -14.06
CA SER A 138 14.30 -28.03 -13.60
C SER A 138 13.43 -26.87 -13.08
N ASP A 139 12.36 -26.52 -13.77
CA ASP A 139 11.46 -25.43 -13.40
C ASP A 139 10.61 -25.77 -12.19
N ALA A 140 10.16 -27.02 -12.07
CA ALA A 140 9.50 -27.53 -10.87
C ALA A 140 10.44 -27.46 -9.64
N ASN A 141 11.70 -27.88 -9.80
CA ASN A 141 12.72 -27.78 -8.75
C ASN A 141 13.03 -26.32 -8.38
N ARG A 142 13.09 -25.40 -9.36
CA ARG A 142 13.26 -23.97 -9.12
C ARG A 142 12.09 -23.41 -8.33
N LEU A 143 10.86 -23.66 -8.78
CA LEU A 143 9.65 -23.17 -8.14
C LEU A 143 9.49 -23.73 -6.72
N GLN A 144 9.84 -25.00 -6.50
CA GLN A 144 9.85 -25.60 -5.16
C GLN A 144 10.85 -24.89 -4.23
N LYS A 145 12.06 -24.56 -4.71
CA LYS A 145 13.04 -23.79 -3.93
C LYS A 145 12.54 -22.39 -3.61
N ASP A 146 11.91 -21.72 -4.58
CA ASP A 146 11.36 -20.38 -4.39
C ASP A 146 10.18 -20.40 -3.41
N LEU A 147 9.33 -21.44 -3.45
CA LEU A 147 8.24 -21.64 -2.49
C LEU A 147 8.78 -21.84 -1.07
N ILE A 148 9.76 -22.74 -0.89
CA ILE A 148 10.42 -22.96 0.42
C ILE A 148 11.08 -21.67 0.91
N LYS A 149 11.74 -20.92 0.02
CA LYS A 149 12.37 -19.64 0.36
C LYS A 149 11.33 -18.61 0.81
N ALA A 150 10.24 -18.46 0.07
CA ALA A 150 9.16 -17.54 0.44
C ALA A 150 8.49 -17.94 1.76
N GLU A 151 8.26 -19.24 1.98
CA GLU A 151 7.69 -19.76 3.23
C GLU A 151 8.62 -19.52 4.43
N THR A 152 9.92 -19.77 4.26
CA THR A 152 10.91 -19.51 5.31
C THR A 152 11.05 -18.02 5.62
N GLU A 153 11.11 -17.15 4.61
CA GLU A 153 11.13 -15.69 4.80
C GLU A 153 9.86 -15.22 5.54
N TYR A 154 8.68 -15.73 5.16
CA TYR A 154 7.43 -15.44 5.85
C TYR A 154 7.48 -15.87 7.33
N LEU A 155 7.98 -17.07 7.62
CA LEU A 155 8.10 -17.57 8.99
C LEU A 155 9.10 -16.77 9.83
N VAL A 156 10.21 -16.30 9.23
CA VAL A 156 11.17 -15.41 9.89
C VAL A 156 10.50 -14.10 10.28
N VAL A 157 9.85 -13.41 9.34
CA VAL A 157 9.15 -12.15 9.61
C VAL A 157 8.04 -12.35 10.64
N LYS A 158 7.32 -13.47 10.58
CA LYS A 158 6.29 -13.82 11.57
C LYS A 158 6.87 -14.02 12.97
N SER A 159 8.03 -14.65 13.10
CA SER A 159 8.71 -14.84 14.39
C SER A 159 9.24 -13.52 14.97
N GLU A 160 9.76 -12.63 14.13
CA GLU A 160 10.19 -11.29 14.53
C GLU A 160 8.99 -10.45 15.01
N TYR A 161 7.86 -10.53 14.30
CA TYR A 161 6.62 -9.87 14.70
C TYR A 161 6.18 -10.31 16.10
N PHE A 162 6.15 -11.61 16.39
CA PHE A 162 5.78 -12.10 17.72
C PHE A 162 6.78 -11.67 18.80
N THR A 163 8.07 -11.63 18.47
CA THR A 163 9.11 -11.12 19.39
C THR A 163 8.85 -9.65 19.74
N LYS A 164 8.60 -8.80 18.75
CA LYS A 164 8.25 -7.38 18.96
C LYS A 164 6.94 -7.20 19.70
N MET A 165 5.94 -8.04 19.44
CA MET A 165 4.67 -8.01 20.15
C MET A 165 4.84 -8.33 21.64
N ASN A 166 5.72 -9.28 21.98
CA ASN A 166 6.06 -9.61 23.36
C ASN A 166 6.83 -8.47 24.05
N GLU A 167 7.86 -7.91 23.40
CA GLU A 167 8.59 -6.73 23.91
C GLU A 167 7.63 -5.56 24.23
N ILE A 168 6.70 -5.26 23.31
CA ILE A 168 5.69 -4.21 23.51
C ILE A 168 4.79 -4.53 24.70
N SER A 169 4.40 -5.80 24.87
CA SER A 169 3.54 -6.23 25.97
C SER A 169 4.26 -6.11 27.33
N GLU A 170 5.55 -6.42 27.40
CA GLU A 170 6.37 -6.24 28.60
C GLU A 170 6.57 -4.76 28.95
N LEU A 171 6.82 -3.92 27.93
CA LEU A 171 6.91 -2.47 28.11
C LEU A 171 5.59 -1.89 28.64
N LYS A 172 4.44 -2.33 28.09
CA LYS A 172 3.12 -1.90 28.59
C LYS A 172 2.92 -2.27 30.06
N ARG A 173 3.25 -3.50 30.47
CA ARG A 173 3.18 -3.91 31.89
C ARG A 173 4.05 -3.03 32.78
N THR A 174 5.28 -2.73 32.33
CA THR A 174 6.23 -1.89 33.06
C THR A 174 5.71 -0.46 33.21
N VAL A 175 5.18 0.13 32.14
CA VAL A 175 4.56 1.46 32.18
C VAL A 175 3.40 1.49 33.17
N THR A 176 2.49 0.51 33.12
CA THR A 176 1.37 0.43 34.06
C THR A 176 1.84 0.29 35.52
N LEU A 177 2.89 -0.49 35.77
CA LEU A 177 3.47 -0.60 37.11
C LEU A 177 4.07 0.72 37.60
N LEU A 178 4.81 1.43 36.74
CA LEU A 178 5.40 2.72 37.07
C LEU A 178 4.34 3.80 37.31
N GLU A 179 3.26 3.82 36.54
CA GLU A 179 2.12 4.71 36.76
C GLU A 179 1.42 4.42 38.10
N ALA A 180 1.22 3.14 38.43
CA ALA A 180 0.70 2.73 39.74
C ALA A 180 1.63 3.13 40.89
N LYS A 181 2.95 3.01 40.72
CA LYS A 181 3.93 3.44 41.72
C LYS A 181 3.98 4.96 41.88
N LYS A 182 3.90 5.70 40.77
CA LYS A 182 3.82 7.18 40.79
C LYS A 182 2.60 7.65 41.57
N THR A 183 1.42 7.09 41.29
CA THR A 183 0.18 7.44 42.00
C THR A 183 0.24 7.07 43.48
N GLN A 184 0.83 5.93 43.84
CA GLN A 184 1.08 5.57 45.25
C GLN A 184 1.96 6.61 45.97
N LEU A 185 3.03 7.07 45.33
CA LEU A 185 3.92 8.09 45.88
C LEU A 185 3.25 9.45 45.99
N GLU A 186 2.40 9.82 45.02
CA GLU A 186 1.62 11.05 45.06
C GLU A 186 0.61 11.03 46.22
N ILE A 187 -0.07 9.90 46.45
CA ILE A 187 -0.93 9.71 47.63
C ILE A 187 -0.12 9.81 48.92
N ALA A 188 1.05 9.15 48.99
CA ALA A 188 1.90 9.19 50.18
C ALA A 188 2.40 10.60 50.49
N LYS A 189 2.77 11.36 49.45
CA LYS A 189 3.16 12.77 49.57
C LYS A 189 2.02 13.62 50.11
N LEU A 190 0.82 13.52 49.52
CA LEU A 190 -0.35 14.27 49.98
C LEU A 190 -0.76 13.91 51.42
N ARG A 191 -0.57 12.65 51.84
CA ARG A 191 -0.81 12.24 53.22
C ARG A 191 0.20 12.85 54.19
N ALA A 192 1.49 12.84 53.82
CA ALA A 192 2.54 13.46 54.62
C ALA A 192 2.40 14.99 54.72
N GLU A 193 1.78 15.65 53.73
CA GLU A 193 1.46 17.09 53.79
C GLU A 193 0.23 17.40 54.66
N CYS A 194 -0.58 16.39 55.01
CA CYS A 194 -1.76 16.54 55.87
C CYS A 194 -1.50 16.19 57.35
N GLU A 195 -0.32 15.64 57.67
CA GLU A 195 0.14 15.33 59.03
C GLU A 195 1.04 16.45 59.59
#